data_AF-A0A1L1WKW4-F1
#
_entry.id   AF-A0A1L1WKW4-F1
#
_cell.length_a   1.000
_cell.length_b   1.000
_cell.length_c   1.000
_cell.angle_alpha   90.00
_cell.angle_beta   90.00
_cell.angle_gamma   90.00
#
_symmetry.space_group_name_H-M   'P 1'
#
loop_
_entity.id
_entity.type
_entity.pdbx_description
1 polymer ?
#
loop_
_entity_poly.entity_id
_entity_poly.type
_entity_poly.pdbx_seq_one_letter_code
_entity_poly.pdbx_strand_id
1 'polypeptide(L)'
;MARKKVTLAYITNDATRRATLKKRRRGMLKKVNELSILCGVPACAVVYSPQCDQPEVFPSEEEAKRILTDLANLPEIDKNKKMVNQSSFLEQRLVKLSQQVRSVYFFARI
;
A
#
# COMPACT_ATOMS: atom_id res chain seq x y z
N MET A 1 -25.21 7.79 7.87
CA MET A 1 -25.32 6.81 6.76
C MET A 1 -24.36 5.65 7.04
N ALA A 2 -24.82 4.41 6.94
CA ALA A 2 -23.96 3.24 7.16
C ALA A 2 -22.83 3.19 6.11
N ARG A 3 -21.59 2.97 6.57
CA ARG A 3 -20.43 2.88 5.69
C ARG A 3 -20.50 1.59 4.87
N LYS A 4 -20.79 1.68 3.58
CA LYS A 4 -20.73 0.52 2.68
C LYS A 4 -19.30 -0.03 2.63
N LYS A 5 -19.15 -1.35 2.78
CA LYS A 5 -17.87 -2.03 2.62
C LYS A 5 -17.31 -1.73 1.24
N VAL A 6 -16.05 -1.29 1.18
CA VAL A 6 -15.41 -0.92 -0.08
C VAL A 6 -14.74 -2.14 -0.69
N THR A 7 -15.06 -2.44 -1.95
CA THR A 7 -14.36 -3.45 -2.75
C THR A 7 -12.98 -2.93 -3.13
N LEU A 8 -11.93 -3.72 -2.88
CA LEU A 8 -10.55 -3.39 -3.26
C LEU A 8 -10.30 -3.78 -4.72
N ALA A 9 -10.93 -3.05 -5.63
CA ALA A 9 -10.76 -3.18 -7.08
C ALA A 9 -10.52 -1.81 -7.71
N TYR A 10 -10.10 -1.81 -8.97
CA TYR A 10 -9.93 -0.57 -9.73
C TYR A 10 -11.28 0.18 -9.85
N ILE A 11 -11.28 1.48 -9.54
CA ILE A 11 -12.48 2.32 -9.64
C ILE A 11 -12.58 2.84 -11.07
N THR A 12 -13.53 2.33 -11.85
CA THR A 12 -13.72 2.71 -13.27
C THR A 12 -14.13 4.17 -13.44
N ASN A 13 -15.02 4.67 -12.58
CA ASN A 13 -15.45 6.07 -12.63
C ASN A 13 -14.32 7.03 -12.24
N ASP A 14 -13.86 7.83 -13.19
CA ASP A 14 -12.72 8.74 -13.06
C ASP A 14 -12.87 9.79 -11.96
N ALA A 15 -14.02 10.46 -11.88
CA ALA A 15 -14.26 11.49 -10.86
C ALA A 15 -14.21 10.89 -9.45
N THR A 16 -14.85 9.73 -9.27
CA THR A 16 -14.85 8.98 -8.02
C THR A 16 -13.45 8.46 -7.67
N ARG A 17 -12.70 7.96 -8.67
CA ARG A 17 -11.32 7.50 -8.50
C ARG A 17 -10.42 8.63 -8.04
N ARG A 18 -10.48 9.81 -8.67
CA ARG A 18 -9.71 11.01 -8.28
C ARG A 18 -10.04 11.48 -6.87
N ALA A 19 -11.31 11.62 -6.53
CA ALA A 19 -11.74 12.01 -5.20
C ALA A 19 -11.30 11.00 -4.13
N THR A 20 -11.39 9.70 -4.44
CA THR A 20 -10.94 8.62 -3.55
C THR A 20 -9.43 8.64 -3.36
N LEU A 21 -8.65 8.81 -4.43
CA LEU A 21 -7.19 8.92 -4.38
C LEU A 21 -6.77 10.09 -3.48
N LYS A 22 -7.34 11.28 -3.67
CA LYS A 22 -7.05 12.46 -2.82
C LYS A 22 -7.33 12.19 -1.33
N LYS A 23 -8.48 11.57 -1.02
CA LYS A 23 -8.85 11.25 0.38
C LYS A 23 -7.95 10.17 0.98
N ARG A 24 -7.69 9.08 0.26
CA ARG A 24 -6.88 7.95 0.75
C ARG A 24 -5.41 8.31 0.90
N ARG A 25 -4.85 9.06 -0.06
CA ARG A 25 -3.47 9.55 -0.02
C ARG A 25 -3.22 10.39 1.23
N ARG A 26 -4.05 11.40 1.49
CA ARG A 26 -3.97 12.19 2.72
C ARG A 26 -4.10 11.33 3.99
N GLY A 27 -5.02 10.38 4.00
CA GLY A 27 -5.18 9.46 5.14
C GLY A 27 -3.96 8.57 5.36
N MET A 28 -3.36 8.07 4.28
CA MET A 28 -2.16 7.25 4.30
C MET A 28 -0.96 8.04 4.81
N LEU A 29 -0.70 9.24 4.26
CA LEU A 29 0.40 10.10 4.70
C LEU A 29 0.26 10.47 6.19
N LYS A 30 -0.95 10.79 6.65
CA LYS A 30 -1.21 11.01 8.07
C LYS A 30 -0.85 9.78 8.92
N LYS A 31 -1.21 8.57 8.47
CA LYS A 31 -0.91 7.33 9.19
C LYS A 31 0.58 7.00 9.21
N VAL A 32 1.31 7.29 8.12
CA VAL A 32 2.77 7.15 8.06
C VAL A 32 3.43 8.10 9.05
N ASN A 33 2.99 9.36 9.11
CA ASN A 33 3.48 10.33 10.09
C ASN A 33 3.21 9.89 11.54
N GLU A 34 1.98 9.47 11.84
CA GLU A 34 1.62 8.95 13.16
C GLU A 34 2.49 7.74 13.54
N LEU A 35 2.71 6.80 12.63
CA LEU A 35 3.59 5.64 12.87
C LEU A 35 5.04 6.05 13.13
N SER A 36 5.57 6.98 12.32
CA SER A 36 6.92 7.52 12.49
C SER A 36 7.11 8.09 13.89
N ILE A 37 6.16 8.94 14.34
CA ILE A 37 6.20 9.59 15.65
C ILE A 37 6.02 8.59 16.79
N LEU A 38 5.00 7.73 16.71
CA LEU A 38 4.64 6.82 17.82
C LEU A 38 5.65 5.71 18.03
N CYS A 39 6.28 5.23 16.95
CA CYS A 39 7.24 4.14 17.02
C CYS A 39 8.70 4.63 17.01
N GLY A 40 8.95 5.91 16.76
CA GLY A 40 10.29 6.46 16.66
C GLY A 40 11.10 5.86 15.51
N VAL A 41 10.44 5.51 14.40
CA VAL A 41 11.06 4.85 13.25
C VAL A 41 11.11 5.78 12.03
N PRO A 42 12.22 5.82 11.28
CA PRO A 42 12.25 6.54 10.01
C PRO A 42 11.24 5.95 9.03
N ALA A 43 10.35 6.78 8.50
CA ALA A 43 9.35 6.36 7.53
C ALA A 43 9.18 7.41 6.44
N CYS A 44 9.14 6.96 5.18
CA CYS A 44 8.86 7.79 4.04
C CYS A 44 7.75 7.19 3.18
N ALA A 45 7.06 8.03 2.42
CA ALA A 45 6.09 7.60 1.42
C ALA A 45 6.22 8.45 0.15
N VAL A 46 6.15 7.80 -1.01
CA VAL A 46 6.16 8.44 -2.33
C VAL A 46 4.93 7.97 -3.09
N VAL A 47 4.09 8.92 -3.51
CA VAL A 47 2.82 8.60 -4.19
C VAL A 47 2.75 9.30 -5.54
N TYR A 48 2.80 8.49 -6.59
CA TYR A 48 2.58 8.95 -7.96
C TYR A 48 1.09 8.99 -8.28
N SER A 49 0.70 9.97 -9.10
CA SER A 49 -0.68 10.19 -9.49
C SER A 49 -0.71 10.65 -10.95
N PRO A 50 -1.55 10.06 -11.82
CA PRO A 50 -1.60 10.46 -13.23
C PRO A 50 -2.22 11.85 -13.45
N GLN A 51 -2.60 12.55 -12.38
CA GLN A 51 -3.10 13.93 -12.43
C GLN A 51 -2.07 14.98 -11.99
N CYS A 52 -0.87 14.55 -11.58
CA CYS A 52 0.15 15.45 -11.05
C CYS A 52 1.52 14.98 -11.56
N ASP A 53 2.26 15.89 -12.18
CA ASP A 53 3.58 15.56 -12.74
C ASP A 53 4.60 15.26 -11.64
N GLN A 54 4.44 15.90 -10.48
CA GLN A 54 5.27 15.66 -9.31
C GLN A 54 4.61 14.66 -8.34
N PRO A 55 5.38 13.71 -7.77
CA PRO A 55 4.87 12.83 -6.74
C PRO A 55 4.62 13.60 -5.45
N GLU A 56 3.63 13.16 -4.68
CA GLU A 56 3.48 13.62 -3.30
C GLU A 56 4.43 12.81 -2.42
N VAL A 57 5.34 13.50 -1.74
CA VAL A 57 6.39 12.90 -0.93
C VAL A 57 6.21 13.29 0.54
N PHE A 58 6.39 12.33 1.42
CA PHE A 58 6.48 12.53 2.87
C PHE A 58 7.77 11.91 3.39
N PRO A 59 8.46 12.54 4.36
CA PRO A 59 8.16 13.86 4.96
C PRO A 59 8.59 15.04 4.08
N SER A 60 9.84 15.06 3.64
CA SER A 60 10.36 15.96 2.60
C SER A 60 11.06 15.11 1.53
N GLU A 61 11.30 15.67 0.34
CA GLU A 61 12.03 14.93 -0.70
C GLU A 61 13.44 14.53 -0.26
N GLU A 62 14.13 15.40 0.48
CA GLU A 62 15.49 15.14 0.96
C GLU A 62 15.52 14.03 2.01
N GLU A 63 14.63 14.08 2.99
CA GLU A 63 14.54 13.06 4.03
C GLU A 63 14.08 11.72 3.45
N ALA A 64 13.12 11.72 2.52
CA ALA A 64 12.72 10.51 1.83
C ALA A 64 13.88 9.90 1.04
N LYS A 65 14.68 10.71 0.34
CA LYS A 65 15.89 10.24 -0.37
C LYS A 65 16.92 9.65 0.61
N ARG A 66 17.14 10.26 1.77
CA ARG A 66 18.02 9.72 2.81
C ARG A 66 17.54 8.36 3.29
N ILE A 67 16.26 8.25 3.67
CA ILE A 67 15.67 6.98 4.13
C ILE A 67 15.78 5.89 3.07
N LEU A 68 15.52 6.22 1.80
CA LEU A 68 15.65 5.28 0.69
C LEU A 68 17.11 4.86 0.45
N THR A 69 18.06 5.77 0.63
CA THR A 69 19.50 5.49 0.51
C THR A 69 19.96 4.58 1.63
N ASP A 70 19.55 4.85 2.88
CA ASP A 70 19.83 4.00 4.03
C ASP A 70 19.24 2.60 3.82
N LEU A 71 18.00 2.51 3.32
CA LEU A 71 17.37 1.25 2.95
C LEU A 71 18.16 0.50 1.86
N ALA A 72 18.70 1.22 0.87
CA ALA A 72 19.52 0.63 -0.19
C ALA A 72 20.88 0.12 0.32
N ASN A 73 21.42 0.69 1.38
CA ASN A 73 22.71 0.31 1.96
C ASN A 73 22.62 -0.86 2.97
N LEU A 74 21.42 -1.23 3.42
CA LEU A 74 21.22 -2.39 4.31
C LEU A 74 21.63 -3.72 3.62
N PRO A 75 21.98 -4.77 4.39
CA PRO A 75 22.14 -6.12 3.85
C PRO A 75 20.82 -6.67 3.28
N GLU A 76 20.87 -7.46 2.20
CA GLU A 76 19.67 -8.01 1.56
C GLU A 76 18.79 -8.83 2.52
N ILE A 77 19.40 -9.56 3.45
CA ILE A 77 18.70 -10.37 4.44
C ILE A 77 17.80 -9.48 5.31
N ASP A 78 18.32 -8.33 5.74
CA ASP A 78 17.59 -7.38 6.58
C ASP A 78 16.52 -6.62 5.78
N LYS A 79 16.80 -6.29 4.52
CA LYS A 79 15.78 -5.70 3.62
C LYS A 79 14.61 -6.65 3.42
N ASN A 80 14.88 -7.91 3.09
CA ASN A 80 13.86 -8.85 2.63
C ASN A 80 13.03 -9.45 3.77
N LYS A 81 13.52 -9.44 5.01
CA LYS A 81 12.87 -10.09 6.17
C LYS A 81 11.41 -9.68 6.38
N LYS A 82 11.06 -8.43 6.06
CA LYS A 82 9.68 -7.90 6.21
C LYS A 82 9.21 -7.07 5.02
N MET A 83 9.93 -7.08 3.90
CA MET A 83 9.54 -6.29 2.72
C MET A 83 8.32 -6.91 2.03
N VAL A 84 7.32 -6.09 1.78
CA VAL A 84 6.17 -6.44 0.95
C VAL A 84 6.29 -5.65 -0.34
N ASN A 85 6.36 -6.34 -1.47
CA ASN A 85 6.38 -5.73 -2.79
C ASN A 85 5.08 -6.10 -3.54
N GLN A 86 4.88 -5.51 -4.72
CA GLN A 86 3.65 -5.73 -5.47
C GLN A 86 3.50 -7.20 -5.91
N SER A 87 4.58 -7.83 -6.37
CA SER A 87 4.57 -9.22 -6.81
C SER A 87 4.22 -10.18 -5.67
N SER A 88 4.91 -10.06 -4.53
CA SER A 88 4.65 -10.90 -3.35
C SER A 88 3.25 -10.66 -2.77
N PHE A 89 2.75 -9.43 -2.83
CA PHE A 89 1.35 -9.14 -2.46
C PHE A 89 0.35 -9.82 -3.40
N LEU A 90 0.58 -9.78 -4.72
CA LEU A 90 -0.30 -10.42 -5.71
C LEU A 90 -0.26 -11.94 -5.58
N GLU A 91 0.92 -12.53 -5.40
CA GLU A 91 1.08 -13.97 -5.13
C GLU A 91 0.29 -14.39 -3.89
N GLN A 92 0.42 -13.65 -2.78
CA GLN A 92 -0.37 -13.91 -1.57
C GLN A 92 -1.89 -13.81 -1.82
N ARG A 93 -2.33 -12.90 -2.70
CA ARG A 93 -3.75 -12.77 -3.07
C ARG A 93 -4.23 -13.93 -3.93
N LEU A 94 -3.40 -14.39 -4.87
CA LEU A 94 -3.69 -15.56 -5.70
C LEU A 94 -3.82 -16.84 -4.85
N VAL A 95 -2.91 -17.04 -3.89
CA VAL A 95 -3.00 -18.18 -2.95
C VAL A 95 -4.27 -18.14 -2.11
N LYS A 96 -4.66 -16.96 -1.59
CA LYS A 96 -5.91 -16.83 -0.83
C LYS A 96 -7.13 -17.12 -1.71
N LEU A 97 -7.11 -16.65 -2.95
CA LEU A 97 -8.21 -16.88 -3.88
C LEU A 97 -8.32 -18.37 -4.24
N SER A 98 -7.21 -19.06 -4.51
CA SER A 98 -7.21 -20.49 -4.81
C SER A 98 -7.72 -21.34 -3.64
N GLN A 99 -7.36 -20.97 -2.39
CA GLN A 99 -7.90 -21.60 -1.19
C GLN A 99 -9.41 -21.40 -1.05
N GLN A 100 -9.92 -20.19 -1.31
CA GLN A 100 -11.35 -19.91 -1.28
C GLN A 100 -12.10 -20.75 -2.33
N VAL A 101 -11.58 -20.81 -3.56
CA VAL A 101 -12.15 -21.64 -4.63
C VAL A 101 -12.17 -23.12 -4.20
N ARG A 102 -11.07 -23.64 -3.66
CA ARG A 102 -11.00 -25.03 -3.16
C ARG A 102 -12.02 -25.31 -2.06
N SER A 103 -12.25 -24.37 -1.13
CA SER A 103 -13.29 -24.54 -0.09
C SER A 103 -14.69 -24.62 -0.69
N VAL A 104 -15.02 -23.80 -1.70
CA VAL A 104 -16.34 -23.85 -2.36
C VAL A 104 -16.53 -25.18 -3.09
N TYR A 105 -15.51 -25.67 -3.81
CA TYR A 105 -15.57 -26.99 -4.44
C TYR A 105 -15.68 -28.14 -3.45
N PHE A 106 -15.10 -28.02 -2.25
CA PHE A 106 -15.24 -29.02 -1.20
C PHE A 106 -16.66 -29.03 -0.62
N PHE A 107 -17.27 -27.87 -0.39
CA PHE A 107 -18.66 -27.76 0.06
C PHE A 107 -19.69 -28.17 -0.99
N ALA A 108 -19.42 -27.98 -2.28
CA ALA A 108 -20.33 -28.36 -3.37
C ALA A 108 -20.29 -29.87 -3.72
N ARG A 109 -19.38 -30.63 -3.10
CA ARG A 109 -19.16 -32.06 -3.35
C ARG A 109 -19.59 -32.96 -2.18
N ILE A 110 -20.02 -32.37 -1.08
CA ILE A 110 -20.72 -33.01 0.05
C ILE A 110 -22.22 -32.79 -0.17
#